data_AF-A0AAD9ZHE5-F1
#
_entry.id   AF-A0AAD9ZHE5-F1
#
_cell.length_a   1.000
_cell.length_b   1.000
_cell.length_c   1.000
_cell.angle_alpha   90.00
_cell.angle_beta   90.00
_cell.angle_gamma   90.00
#
_symmetry.space_group_name_H-M   'P 1'
#
loop_
_entity.id
_entity.type
_entity.pdbx_description
1 polymer ?
#
loop_
_entity_poly.entity_id
_entity_poly.type
_entity_poly.pdbx_seq_one_letter_code
_entity_poly.pdbx_strand_id
1 'polypeptide(L)'
;MAIISLDVFLPPAEFPHIHLLATEGEHGLNTGVFFIKVHPWSIELLSAIIAFPGYRSDVQLAESDQSAMSELLKETYFQENYLLIPRNWFNSYQIEHDDDDPNHPWQINLGDLLVHFPKGQHQDERMRKYMDRAERHLPECEVDFENTTYPGEIQSFWAGLHFEIMPEKDETIVNPDEVEELLSTTKQQLEDHHDEMDNDDVKKVEEEMDALKKSLEDHDDNEALLTASDKLREVCRIDPSSV
;
A
#
# COMPACT_ATOMS: atom_id res chain seq x y z
N MET A 1 21.94 4.88 26.60
CA MET A 1 21.90 4.25 25.27
C MET A 1 20.56 3.54 25.15
N ALA A 2 19.56 4.22 24.58
CA ALA A 2 18.30 3.60 24.25
C ALA A 2 18.53 2.67 23.06
N ILE A 3 18.10 1.41 23.18
CA ILE A 3 18.18 0.43 22.10
C ILE A 3 16.83 0.50 21.38
N ILE A 4 16.84 0.89 20.11
CA ILE A 4 15.66 0.81 19.26
C ILE A 4 15.46 -0.65 18.86
N SER A 5 14.31 -1.23 19.18
CA SER A 5 13.96 -2.57 18.70
C SER A 5 13.70 -2.51 17.20
N LEU A 6 14.23 -3.44 16.42
CA LEU A 6 13.94 -3.52 14.98
C LEU A 6 12.48 -3.89 14.70
N ASP A 7 11.80 -4.49 15.68
CA ASP A 7 10.40 -4.91 15.55
C ASP A 7 9.44 -3.73 15.30
N VAL A 8 9.84 -2.51 15.66
CA VAL A 8 9.03 -1.30 15.44
C VAL A 8 8.80 -1.02 13.96
N PHE A 9 9.72 -1.45 13.08
CA PHE A 9 9.62 -1.24 11.63
C PHE A 9 8.89 -2.37 10.90
N LEU A 10 8.60 -3.48 11.58
CA LEU A 10 8.00 -4.65 10.94
C LEU A 10 6.52 -4.42 10.62
N PRO A 11 5.98 -5.12 9.60
CA PRO A 11 4.56 -5.01 9.27
C PRO A 11 3.69 -5.44 10.45
N PRO A 12 2.59 -4.72 10.73
CA PRO A 12 1.54 -5.18 11.63
C PRO A 12 0.96 -6.53 11.20
N ALA A 13 0.32 -7.23 12.14
CA ALA A 13 -0.26 -8.56 11.90
C ALA A 13 -1.31 -8.58 10.77
N GLU A 14 -1.90 -7.43 10.46
CA GLU A 14 -2.87 -7.22 9.38
C GLU A 14 -2.29 -7.35 7.97
N PHE A 15 -0.95 -7.27 7.83
CA PHE A 15 -0.24 -7.41 6.56
C PHE A 15 0.57 -8.72 6.50
N PRO A 16 -0.03 -9.90 6.70
CA PRO A 16 0.71 -11.16 6.81
C PRO A 16 1.37 -11.60 5.49
N HIS A 17 0.84 -11.08 4.38
CA HIS A 17 1.27 -11.33 3.01
C HIS A 17 2.54 -10.55 2.63
N ILE A 18 2.92 -9.52 3.40
CA ILE A 18 4.16 -8.82 3.18
C ILE A 18 5.33 -9.64 3.74
N HIS A 19 6.32 -9.86 2.89
CA HIS A 19 7.47 -10.71 3.16
C HIS A 19 8.79 -9.96 2.99
N LEU A 20 8.80 -8.83 2.29
CA LEU A 20 9.97 -7.97 2.10
C LEU A 20 9.59 -6.51 2.40
N LEU A 21 10.35 -5.85 3.27
CA LEU A 21 10.36 -4.40 3.40
C LEU A 21 11.69 -3.89 2.88
N ALA A 22 11.65 -3.16 1.77
CA ALA A 22 12.80 -2.49 1.20
C ALA A 22 12.59 -0.99 1.22
N THR A 23 13.63 -0.23 0.93
CA THR A 23 13.56 1.24 0.88
C THR A 23 13.70 1.73 -0.55
N GLU A 24 13.07 2.86 -0.84
CA GLU A 24 13.26 3.51 -2.13
C GLU A 24 14.70 4.00 -2.30
N GLY A 25 15.27 3.87 -3.50
CA GLY A 25 16.58 4.41 -3.88
C GLY A 25 16.46 5.54 -4.91
N GLU A 26 17.58 6.20 -5.25
CA GLU A 26 17.64 7.14 -6.40
C GLU A 26 17.21 6.47 -7.72
N HIS A 27 17.30 5.14 -7.79
CA HIS A 27 16.90 4.33 -8.94
C HIS A 27 15.72 3.39 -8.62
N GLY A 28 14.88 3.76 -7.66
CA GLY A 28 13.65 3.05 -7.31
C GLY A 28 13.80 2.09 -6.12
N LEU A 29 14.73 1.14 -6.17
CA LEU A 29 14.98 0.18 -5.09
C LEU A 29 16.37 0.37 -4.49
N ASN A 30 16.50 0.37 -3.17
CA ASN A 30 17.77 0.24 -2.48
C ASN A 30 17.75 -1.01 -1.58
N THR A 31 18.66 -1.96 -1.85
CA THR A 31 18.78 -3.24 -1.13
C THR A 31 19.97 -3.27 -0.17
N GLY A 32 20.56 -2.13 0.17
CA GLY A 32 21.66 -2.04 1.14
C GLY A 32 21.24 -2.53 2.53
N VAL A 33 20.03 -2.18 2.96
CA VAL A 33 19.38 -2.69 4.17
C VAL A 33 17.90 -2.92 3.87
N PHE A 34 17.39 -4.09 4.25
CA PHE A 34 15.98 -4.48 4.08
C PHE A 34 15.61 -5.53 5.12
N PHE A 35 14.31 -5.67 5.40
CA PHE A 35 13.78 -6.77 6.19
C PHE A 35 13.18 -7.83 5.29
N ILE A 36 13.49 -9.10 5.54
CA ILE A 36 12.90 -10.23 4.83
C ILE A 36 12.40 -11.28 5.82
N LYS A 37 11.14 -11.69 5.65
CA LYS A 37 10.49 -12.72 6.46
C LYS A 37 11.03 -14.10 6.07
N VAL A 38 11.24 -14.98 7.04
CA VAL A 38 11.53 -16.39 6.75
C VAL A 38 10.25 -17.06 6.24
N HIS A 39 10.14 -17.21 4.92
CA HIS A 39 8.96 -17.72 4.23
C HIS A 39 9.37 -18.39 2.91
N PRO A 40 8.62 -19.39 2.39
CA PRO A 40 8.90 -19.99 1.07
C PRO A 40 9.05 -18.97 -0.06
N TRP A 41 8.18 -17.96 -0.09
CA TRP A 41 8.26 -16.84 -1.03
C TRP A 41 9.63 -16.15 -1.03
N SER A 42 10.21 -15.94 0.16
CA SER A 42 11.52 -15.28 0.31
C SER A 42 12.65 -16.15 -0.24
N ILE A 43 12.54 -17.47 -0.06
CA ILE A 43 13.52 -18.43 -0.61
C ILE A 43 13.45 -18.42 -2.14
N GLU A 44 12.25 -18.36 -2.70
CA GLU A 44 12.02 -18.29 -4.14
C GLU A 44 12.57 -16.99 -4.72
N LEU A 45 12.31 -15.84 -4.09
CA LEU A 45 12.86 -14.56 -4.51
C LEU A 45 14.40 -14.59 -4.51
N LEU A 46 15.02 -15.00 -3.41
CA LEU A 46 16.49 -15.06 -3.31
C LEU A 46 17.10 -16.06 -4.31
N SER A 47 16.44 -17.19 -4.54
CA SER A 47 16.87 -18.18 -5.54
C SER A 47 16.77 -17.61 -6.95
N ALA A 48 15.68 -16.91 -7.26
CA ALA A 48 15.48 -16.25 -8.54
C ALA A 48 16.53 -15.17 -8.79
N ILE A 49 16.85 -14.33 -7.79
CA ILE A 49 17.90 -13.30 -7.89
C ILE A 49 19.25 -13.91 -8.28
N ILE A 50 19.65 -15.01 -7.62
CA ILE A 50 20.92 -15.70 -7.90
C ILE A 50 20.91 -16.29 -9.31
N ALA A 51 19.78 -16.87 -9.74
CA ALA A 51 19.64 -17.49 -11.04
C ALA A 51 19.47 -16.45 -12.19
N PHE A 52 19.05 -15.22 -11.86
CA PHE A 52 18.64 -14.18 -12.82
C PHE A 52 19.63 -13.98 -13.97
N PRO A 53 20.95 -13.81 -13.72
CA PRO A 53 21.91 -13.59 -14.80
C PRO A 53 21.99 -14.78 -15.78
N GLY A 54 21.63 -15.99 -15.33
CA GLY A 54 21.67 -17.20 -16.14
C GLY A 54 20.48 -17.39 -17.07
N TYR A 55 19.27 -16.99 -16.66
CA TYR A 55 18.05 -17.17 -17.47
C TYR A 55 17.47 -15.87 -18.07
N ARG A 56 18.00 -14.70 -17.66
CA ARG A 56 17.71 -13.36 -18.21
C ARG A 56 19.01 -12.64 -18.57
N SER A 57 19.84 -13.29 -19.39
CA SER A 57 21.15 -12.76 -19.79
C SER A 57 21.08 -11.52 -20.70
N ASP A 58 19.90 -11.22 -21.22
CA ASP A 58 19.60 -10.06 -22.06
C ASP A 58 19.40 -8.76 -21.26
N VAL A 59 19.18 -8.86 -19.95
CA VAL A 59 19.01 -7.71 -19.06
C VAL A 59 20.37 -7.24 -18.56
N GLN A 60 20.68 -5.95 -18.76
CA GLN A 60 21.88 -5.34 -18.22
C GLN A 60 21.67 -4.97 -16.75
N LEU A 61 22.46 -5.57 -15.86
CA LEU A 61 22.43 -5.31 -14.43
C LEU A 61 23.54 -4.32 -14.07
N ALA A 62 23.17 -3.11 -13.63
CA ALA A 62 24.13 -2.12 -13.16
C ALA A 62 24.73 -2.53 -11.80
N GLU A 63 23.86 -3.00 -10.90
CA GLU A 63 24.19 -3.58 -9.60
C GLU A 63 23.56 -4.98 -9.53
N SER A 64 24.37 -6.03 -9.55
CA SER A 64 23.92 -7.38 -9.95
C SER A 64 22.71 -7.90 -9.18
N ASP A 65 22.73 -7.78 -7.85
CA ASP A 65 21.68 -8.26 -6.95
C ASP A 65 20.53 -7.29 -6.82
N GLN A 66 20.79 -5.99 -6.60
CA GLN A 66 19.75 -4.96 -6.50
C GLN A 66 18.94 -4.84 -7.79
N SER A 67 19.61 -4.83 -8.95
CA SER A 67 18.95 -4.72 -10.26
C SER A 67 18.12 -5.97 -10.54
N ALA A 68 18.64 -7.16 -10.25
CA ALA A 68 17.89 -8.40 -10.42
C ALA A 68 16.66 -8.46 -9.51
N MET A 69 16.81 -8.06 -8.24
CA MET A 69 15.68 -7.96 -7.31
C MET A 69 14.63 -6.95 -7.81
N SER A 70 15.05 -5.77 -8.28
CA SER A 70 14.15 -4.76 -8.80
C SER A 70 13.35 -5.25 -10.01
N GLU A 71 13.96 -6.02 -10.92
CA GLU A 71 13.23 -6.63 -12.04
C GLU A 71 12.24 -7.72 -11.58
N LEU A 72 12.66 -8.58 -10.65
CA LEU A 72 11.81 -9.65 -10.13
C LEU A 72 10.59 -9.12 -9.37
N LEU A 73 10.76 -8.06 -8.57
CA LEU A 73 9.66 -7.46 -7.81
C LEU A 73 8.59 -6.80 -8.69
N LYS A 74 8.83 -6.63 -9.99
CA LYS A 74 7.83 -6.19 -10.98
C LYS A 74 6.99 -7.35 -11.53
N GLU A 75 7.40 -8.59 -11.31
CA GLU A 75 6.65 -9.75 -11.77
C GLU A 75 5.41 -9.98 -10.91
N THR A 76 4.31 -10.42 -11.54
CA THR A 76 3.02 -10.61 -10.87
C THR A 76 3.09 -11.55 -9.66
N TYR A 77 4.04 -12.49 -9.67
CA TYR A 77 4.26 -13.42 -8.56
C TYR A 77 4.85 -12.75 -7.31
N PHE A 78 5.69 -11.74 -7.46
CA PHE A 78 6.40 -11.10 -6.36
C PHE A 78 5.80 -9.75 -5.95
N GLN A 79 5.11 -9.07 -6.87
CA GLN A 79 4.75 -7.67 -6.71
C GLN A 79 3.83 -7.36 -5.52
N GLU A 80 3.02 -8.32 -5.07
CA GLU A 80 2.04 -8.13 -3.99
C GLU A 80 2.60 -8.42 -2.59
N ASN A 81 3.83 -8.94 -2.48
CA ASN A 81 4.39 -9.44 -1.22
C ASN A 81 5.56 -8.60 -0.70
N TYR A 82 5.78 -7.41 -1.26
CA TYR A 82 6.78 -6.46 -0.79
C TYR A 82 6.21 -5.07 -0.64
N LEU A 83 6.85 -4.27 0.20
CA LEU A 83 6.57 -2.83 0.31
C LEU A 83 7.87 -2.04 0.25
N LEU A 84 7.76 -0.87 -0.36
CA LEU A 84 8.74 0.20 -0.25
C LEU A 84 8.33 1.09 0.92
N ILE A 85 9.26 1.30 1.83
CA ILE A 85 9.07 2.12 3.02
C ILE A 85 10.01 3.33 3.00
N PRO A 86 9.74 4.36 3.84
CA PRO A 86 10.60 5.52 3.93
C PRO A 86 12.05 5.14 4.25
N ARG A 87 12.98 5.69 3.48
CA ARG A 87 14.41 5.33 3.57
C ARG A 87 15.02 5.64 4.94
N ASN A 88 14.58 6.72 5.57
CA ASN A 88 15.06 7.20 6.86
C ASN A 88 14.83 6.21 8.03
N TRP A 89 13.97 5.20 7.83
CA TRP A 89 13.72 4.19 8.86
C TRP A 89 14.96 3.35 9.17
N PHE A 90 15.70 2.92 8.15
CA PHE A 90 16.87 2.05 8.36
C PHE A 90 17.89 2.04 7.23
N ASN A 91 17.81 2.98 6.27
CA ASN A 91 18.70 2.99 5.10
C ASN A 91 19.07 4.41 4.63
N SER A 92 19.14 5.38 5.56
CA SER A 92 19.45 6.78 5.26
C SER A 92 20.79 6.94 4.56
N TYR A 93 20.87 7.76 3.51
CA TYR A 93 22.16 8.03 2.86
C TYR A 93 22.97 9.03 3.67
N GLN A 94 24.28 8.79 3.72
CA GLN A 94 25.22 9.88 3.93
C GLN A 94 25.21 10.83 2.72
N ILE A 95 25.57 12.10 2.93
CA ILE A 95 25.88 13.01 1.82
C ILE A 95 27.39 13.21 1.77
N GLU A 96 27.95 13.23 0.55
CA GLU A 96 29.39 13.39 0.28
C GLU A 96 29.92 14.81 0.58
N HIS A 97 29.03 15.79 0.69
CA HIS A 97 29.35 17.21 0.83
C HIS A 97 28.75 17.76 2.12
N ASP A 98 29.57 18.43 2.92
CA ASP A 98 29.18 18.99 4.22
C ASP A 98 28.17 20.18 4.07
N ASP A 99 27.83 20.64 2.85
CA ASP A 99 27.17 21.95 2.64
C ASP A 99 26.05 22.05 1.57
N ASP A 100 25.69 21.02 0.80
CA ASP A 100 24.71 21.19 -0.29
C ASP A 100 23.33 20.60 0.05
N ASP A 101 22.50 21.48 0.63
CA ASP A 101 21.07 21.35 0.96
C ASP A 101 20.71 20.51 2.20
N PRO A 102 20.54 21.14 3.38
CA PRO A 102 20.03 20.48 4.60
C PRO A 102 18.58 19.97 4.47
N ASN A 103 17.88 20.27 3.36
CA ASN A 103 16.55 19.76 3.06
C ASN A 103 16.57 18.68 1.97
N HIS A 104 17.73 18.14 1.62
CA HIS A 104 17.79 17.10 0.62
C HIS A 104 16.96 15.89 1.10
N PRO A 105 15.96 15.43 0.32
CA PRO A 105 14.96 14.47 0.79
C PRO A 105 15.55 13.10 1.17
N TRP A 106 16.79 12.85 0.76
CA TRP A 106 17.52 11.61 1.00
C TRP A 106 18.55 11.71 2.13
N GLN A 107 18.64 12.87 2.78
CA GLN A 107 19.61 13.13 3.84
C GLN A 107 19.26 12.37 5.11
N ILE A 108 20.30 11.86 5.79
CA ILE A 108 20.17 11.37 7.15
C ILE A 108 19.71 12.47 8.12
N ASN A 109 18.69 12.17 8.91
CA ASN A 109 18.22 13.04 9.98
C ASN A 109 18.90 12.69 11.32
N LEU A 110 18.91 13.69 12.21
CA LEU A 110 19.27 13.49 13.60
C LEU A 110 18.34 12.47 14.26
N GLY A 111 18.90 11.44 14.90
CA GLY A 111 18.15 10.36 15.52
C GLY A 111 17.80 9.19 14.58
N ASP A 112 18.19 9.24 13.31
CA ASP A 112 18.06 8.10 12.41
C ASP A 112 18.88 6.90 12.91
N LEU A 113 18.38 5.69 12.66
CA LEU A 113 18.93 4.43 13.15
C LEU A 113 20.28 4.08 12.50
N LEU A 114 20.40 4.24 11.18
CA LEU A 114 21.51 3.72 10.41
C LEU A 114 21.90 4.66 9.27
N VAL A 115 23.21 4.85 9.10
CA VAL A 115 23.79 5.58 7.98
C VAL A 115 24.32 4.58 6.95
N HIS A 116 23.77 4.59 5.75
CA HIS A 116 24.24 3.81 4.62
C HIS A 116 25.35 4.58 3.89
N PHE A 117 26.53 3.95 3.83
CA PHE A 117 27.68 4.43 3.06
C PHE A 117 27.78 3.69 1.72
N PRO A 118 27.05 4.10 0.66
CA PRO A 118 27.12 3.45 -0.64
C PRO A 118 28.53 3.54 -1.22
N LYS A 119 28.83 2.62 -2.14
CA LYS A 119 30.09 2.62 -2.87
C LYS A 119 30.28 3.97 -3.56
N GLY A 120 31.41 4.62 -3.28
CA GLY A 120 31.71 5.96 -3.79
C GLY A 120 33.18 6.30 -3.56
N GLN A 121 33.57 7.50 -3.97
CA GLN A 121 34.92 7.98 -3.70
C GLN A 121 35.07 8.28 -2.20
N HIS A 122 36.30 8.22 -1.68
CA HIS A 122 36.61 8.65 -0.31
C HIS A 122 35.77 7.98 0.81
N GLN A 123 35.31 6.73 0.61
CA GLN A 123 34.46 6.03 1.58
C GLN A 123 35.03 6.03 3.01
N ASP A 124 36.33 5.76 3.16
CA ASP A 124 37.02 5.76 4.45
C ASP A 124 37.00 7.14 5.13
N GLU A 125 37.20 8.21 4.39
CA GLU A 125 37.20 9.58 4.92
C GLU A 125 35.80 9.98 5.36
N ARG A 126 34.77 9.66 4.57
CA ARG A 126 33.38 9.90 4.95
C ARG A 126 33.00 9.10 6.21
N MET A 127 33.34 7.81 6.24
CA MET A 127 33.10 6.95 7.42
C MET A 127 33.76 7.52 8.67
N ARG A 128 35.02 7.98 8.57
CA ARG A 128 35.72 8.60 9.72
C ARG A 128 34.97 9.81 10.27
N LYS A 129 34.40 10.69 9.44
CA LYS A 129 33.63 11.84 9.93
C LYS A 129 32.42 11.42 10.77
N TYR A 130 31.69 10.40 10.34
CA TYR A 130 30.54 9.89 11.08
C TYR A 130 30.96 9.12 12.34
N MET A 131 32.08 8.37 12.29
CA MET A 131 32.66 7.73 13.46
C MET A 131 33.09 8.76 14.51
N ASP A 132 33.81 9.81 14.11
CA ASP A 132 34.22 10.91 15.00
C ASP A 132 33.01 11.62 15.64
N ARG A 133 31.87 11.66 14.93
CA ARG A 133 30.61 12.21 15.43
C ARG A 133 29.92 11.26 16.41
N ALA A 134 29.89 9.96 16.09
CA ALA A 134 29.33 8.92 16.95
C ALA A 134 30.11 8.81 18.28
N GLU A 135 31.44 8.86 18.23
CA GLU A 135 32.30 8.82 19.41
C GLU A 135 32.12 10.01 20.37
N ARG A 136 31.52 11.11 19.91
CA ARG A 136 31.19 12.26 20.76
C ARG A 136 29.92 12.08 21.58
N HIS A 137 29.11 11.04 21.31
CA HIS A 137 27.84 10.79 22.01
C HIS A 137 26.95 12.05 22.08
N LEU A 138 26.80 12.74 20.95
CA LEU A 138 26.05 13.99 20.88
C LEU A 138 24.57 13.72 21.17
N PRO A 139 23.93 14.43 22.13
CA PRO A 139 22.52 14.20 22.49
C PRO A 139 21.55 14.34 21.31
N GLU A 140 21.87 15.20 20.35
CA GLU A 140 21.09 15.37 19.13
C GLU A 140 21.16 14.17 18.19
N CYS A 141 22.19 13.31 18.29
CA CYS A 141 22.33 12.09 17.49
C CYS A 141 21.82 10.86 18.25
N GLU A 142 21.93 10.85 19.59
CA GLU A 142 21.48 9.77 20.47
C GLU A 142 20.11 10.09 21.08
N VAL A 143 19.11 10.15 20.23
CA VAL A 143 17.74 10.48 20.61
C VAL A 143 17.01 9.21 21.09
N ASP A 144 16.30 9.29 22.21
CA ASP A 144 15.43 8.20 22.67
C ASP A 144 14.31 7.95 21.64
N PHE A 145 13.94 6.69 21.41
CA PHE A 145 12.94 6.29 20.41
C PHE A 145 11.66 7.14 20.44
N GLU A 146 11.09 7.37 21.64
CA GLU A 146 9.87 8.16 21.85
C GLU A 146 10.00 9.62 21.37
N ASN A 147 11.22 10.13 21.27
CA ASN A 147 11.53 11.50 20.84
C ASN A 147 12.04 11.56 19.39
N THR A 148 12.16 10.43 18.70
CA THR A 148 12.45 10.38 17.25
C THR A 148 11.17 10.62 16.43
N THR A 149 11.29 10.72 15.11
CA THR A 149 10.11 10.78 14.23
C THR A 149 9.44 9.42 14.02
N TYR A 150 10.12 8.32 14.36
CA TYR A 150 9.67 6.96 14.08
C TYR A 150 8.28 6.61 14.62
N PRO A 151 7.92 6.88 15.90
CA PRO A 151 6.60 6.48 16.41
C PRO A 151 5.45 7.04 15.59
N GLY A 152 5.52 8.33 15.23
CA GLY A 152 4.49 9.02 14.45
C GLY A 152 4.50 8.64 12.99
N GLU A 153 5.68 8.55 12.36
CA GLU A 153 5.82 8.17 10.95
C GLU A 153 5.37 6.73 10.69
N ILE A 154 5.82 5.79 11.53
CA ILE A 154 5.48 4.36 11.41
C ILE A 154 3.97 4.16 11.59
N GLN A 155 3.40 4.76 12.64
CA GLN A 155 1.96 4.67 12.87
C GLN A 155 1.16 5.22 11.68
N SER A 156 1.56 6.39 11.17
CA SER A 156 0.86 7.07 10.09
C SER A 156 0.98 6.30 8.76
N PHE A 157 2.16 5.73 8.48
CA PHE A 157 2.40 4.91 7.30
C PHE A 157 1.50 3.67 7.27
N TRP A 158 1.47 2.90 8.37
CA TRP A 158 0.66 1.69 8.43
C TRP A 158 -0.85 1.99 8.44
N ALA A 159 -1.28 3.07 9.11
CA ALA A 159 -2.68 3.49 9.08
C ALA A 159 -3.12 3.94 7.67
N GLY A 160 -2.26 4.67 6.95
CA GLY A 160 -2.51 5.06 5.56
C GLY A 160 -2.63 3.84 4.64
N LEU A 161 -1.70 2.89 4.75
CA LEU A 161 -1.74 1.66 3.97
C LEU A 161 -2.96 0.79 4.29
N HIS A 162 -3.36 0.72 5.57
CA HIS A 162 -4.59 0.03 5.96
C HIS A 162 -5.79 0.66 5.25
N PHE A 163 -5.91 1.99 5.26
CA PHE A 163 -7.00 2.70 4.58
C PHE A 163 -6.99 2.52 3.05
N GLU A 164 -5.82 2.42 2.42
CA GLU A 164 -5.72 2.19 0.97
C GLU A 164 -6.12 0.76 0.57
N ILE A 165 -5.71 -0.25 1.35
CA ILE A 165 -5.94 -1.67 1.03
C ILE A 165 -7.30 -2.15 1.55
N MET A 166 -7.70 -1.64 2.72
CA MET A 166 -8.96 -1.85 3.39
C MET A 166 -9.55 -0.47 3.67
N PRO A 167 -10.06 0.23 2.64
CA PRO A 167 -10.98 1.32 2.95
C PRO A 167 -12.03 0.67 3.83
N GLU A 168 -12.22 1.19 5.05
CA GLU A 168 -13.33 0.76 5.89
C GLU A 168 -14.52 0.66 4.94
N LYS A 169 -15.11 -0.54 4.81
CA LYS A 169 -16.40 -0.67 4.15
C LYS A 169 -17.25 0.29 4.95
N ASP A 170 -17.46 1.49 4.40
CA ASP A 170 -18.32 2.49 4.99
C ASP A 170 -19.56 1.68 5.34
N GLU A 171 -19.89 1.58 6.62
CA GLU A 171 -21.20 1.09 7.01
C GLU A 171 -22.17 2.16 6.50
N THR A 172 -22.36 2.23 5.19
CA THR A 172 -23.51 2.86 4.57
C THR A 172 -24.66 2.02 5.06
N ILE A 173 -25.15 2.39 6.25
CA ILE A 173 -26.43 1.97 6.75
C ILE A 173 -27.39 2.47 5.69
N VAL A 174 -27.88 1.54 4.87
CA VAL A 174 -28.89 1.87 3.88
C VAL A 174 -30.10 2.33 4.67
N ASN A 175 -30.44 3.61 4.54
CA ASN A 175 -31.60 4.16 5.21
C ASN A 175 -32.85 3.47 4.62
N PRO A 176 -33.63 2.71 5.42
CA PRO A 176 -34.82 2.01 4.93
C PRO A 176 -35.80 2.94 4.21
N ASP A 177 -35.89 4.20 4.66
CA ASP A 177 -36.77 5.21 4.06
C ASP A 177 -36.34 5.55 2.62
N GLU A 178 -35.02 5.59 2.34
CA GLU A 178 -34.50 5.86 0.99
C GLU A 178 -34.72 4.68 0.04
N VAL A 179 -34.70 3.45 0.56
CA VAL A 179 -35.02 2.24 -0.22
C VAL A 179 -36.50 2.20 -0.57
N GLU A 180 -37.36 2.56 0.37
CA GLU A 180 -38.80 2.63 0.16
C GLU A 180 -39.16 3.74 -0.86
N GLU A 181 -38.48 4.89 -0.78
CA GLU A 181 -38.59 5.96 -1.78
C GLU A 181 -38.15 5.49 -3.18
N LEU A 182 -37.02 4.79 -3.29
CA LEU A 182 -36.52 4.23 -4.55
C LEU A 182 -37.51 3.23 -5.16
N LEU A 183 -38.05 2.32 -4.35
CA LEU A 183 -39.06 1.35 -4.79
C LEU A 183 -40.34 2.04 -5.28
N SER A 184 -40.80 3.06 -4.56
CA SER A 184 -42.01 3.81 -4.93
C SER A 184 -41.83 4.57 -6.25
N THR A 185 -40.68 5.22 -6.43
CA THR A 185 -40.35 6.00 -7.62
C THR A 185 -40.19 5.09 -8.83
N THR A 186 -39.49 3.97 -8.67
CA THR A 186 -39.28 3.00 -9.76
C THR A 186 -40.60 2.37 -10.19
N LYS A 187 -41.49 2.05 -9.23
CA LYS A 187 -42.83 1.55 -9.53
C LYS A 187 -43.64 2.54 -10.35
N GLN A 188 -43.62 3.83 -9.96
CA GLN A 188 -44.34 4.88 -10.67
C GLN A 188 -43.80 5.05 -12.10
N GLN A 189 -42.48 5.02 -12.28
CA GLN A 189 -41.86 5.09 -13.61
C GLN A 189 -42.25 3.91 -14.50
N LEU A 190 -42.28 2.70 -13.93
CA LEU A 190 -42.72 1.50 -14.63
C LEU A 190 -44.18 1.60 -15.05
N GLU A 191 -45.07 2.14 -14.21
CA GLU A 191 -46.49 2.37 -14.55
C GLU A 191 -46.66 3.45 -15.62
N ASP A 192 -45.89 4.54 -15.55
CA ASP A 192 -45.99 5.68 -16.47
C ASP A 192 -45.43 5.37 -17.87
N HIS A 193 -44.42 4.48 -17.96
CA HIS A 193 -43.69 4.19 -19.21
C HIS A 193 -43.81 2.71 -19.65
N HIS A 194 -44.71 1.94 -19.04
CA HIS A 194 -44.93 0.52 -19.32
C HIS A 194 -45.11 0.21 -20.81
N ASP A 195 -45.83 1.08 -21.52
CA ASP A 195 -46.17 0.91 -22.94
C ASP A 195 -45.01 1.29 -23.89
N GLU A 196 -43.96 1.93 -23.38
CA GLU A 196 -42.79 2.40 -24.12
C GLU A 196 -41.52 1.55 -23.86
N MET A 197 -41.57 0.66 -22.86
CA MET A 197 -40.45 -0.22 -22.48
C MET A 197 -40.56 -1.61 -23.12
N ASP A 198 -39.42 -2.25 -23.40
CA ASP A 198 -39.39 -3.65 -23.81
C ASP A 198 -39.84 -4.56 -22.65
N ASN A 199 -40.65 -5.59 -22.97
CA ASN A 199 -41.15 -6.54 -21.97
C ASN A 199 -40.03 -7.25 -21.21
N ASP A 200 -38.88 -7.46 -21.86
CA ASP A 200 -37.71 -8.08 -21.23
C ASP A 200 -37.03 -7.15 -20.21
N ASP A 201 -37.10 -5.83 -20.41
CA ASP A 201 -36.51 -4.86 -19.48
C ASP A 201 -37.46 -4.55 -18.31
N VAL A 202 -38.77 -4.48 -18.58
CA VAL A 202 -39.81 -4.41 -17.53
C VAL A 202 -39.65 -5.58 -16.56
N LYS A 203 -39.47 -6.79 -17.09
CA LYS A 203 -39.31 -8.00 -16.27
C LYS A 203 -38.05 -7.98 -15.41
N LYS A 204 -36.92 -7.48 -15.93
CA LYS A 204 -35.68 -7.34 -15.15
C LYS A 204 -35.84 -6.34 -14.00
N VAL A 205 -36.51 -5.21 -14.25
CA VAL A 205 -36.80 -4.22 -13.21
C VAL A 205 -37.68 -4.81 -12.13
N GLU A 206 -38.74 -5.54 -12.49
CA GLU A 206 -39.63 -6.21 -11.53
C GLU A 206 -38.88 -7.26 -10.68
N GLU A 207 -38.02 -8.07 -11.29
CA GLU A 207 -37.21 -9.07 -10.58
C GLU A 207 -36.26 -8.44 -9.56
N GLU A 208 -35.60 -7.33 -9.90
CA GLU A 208 -34.70 -6.61 -8.99
C GLU A 208 -35.48 -5.85 -7.89
N MET A 209 -36.66 -5.30 -8.21
CA MET A 209 -37.54 -4.70 -7.20
C MET A 209 -38.01 -5.70 -6.14
N ASP A 210 -38.33 -6.92 -6.54
CA ASP A 210 -38.77 -7.97 -5.62
C ASP A 210 -37.59 -8.51 -4.78
N ALA A 211 -36.39 -8.59 -5.37
CA ALA A 211 -35.16 -8.92 -4.62
C ALA A 211 -34.84 -7.85 -3.55
N LEU A 212 -35.01 -6.56 -3.89
CA LEU A 212 -34.79 -5.46 -2.97
C LEU A 212 -35.82 -5.43 -1.83
N LYS A 213 -37.11 -5.64 -2.13
CA LYS A 213 -38.17 -5.75 -1.09
C LYS A 213 -37.91 -6.89 -0.12
N LYS A 214 -37.52 -8.06 -0.63
CA LYS A 214 -37.21 -9.21 0.20
C LYS A 214 -36.05 -8.92 1.15
N SER A 215 -35.01 -8.25 0.63
CA SER A 215 -33.85 -7.86 1.45
C SER A 215 -34.21 -6.81 2.52
N LEU A 216 -35.22 -5.97 2.26
CA LEU A 216 -35.74 -5.00 3.22
C LEU A 216 -36.55 -5.65 4.36
N GLU A 217 -37.30 -6.72 4.05
CA GLU A 217 -38.05 -7.51 5.04
C GLU A 217 -37.15 -8.37 5.93
N ASP A 218 -36.03 -8.84 5.40
CA ASP A 218 -35.12 -9.75 6.11
C ASP A 218 -34.24 -9.05 7.18
N HIS A 219 -34.30 -7.72 7.32
CA HIS A 219 -33.76 -6.83 8.39
C HIS A 219 -32.31 -7.02 8.92
N ASP A 220 -31.56 -8.05 8.52
CA ASP A 220 -30.26 -8.43 9.10
C ASP A 220 -29.11 -8.44 8.05
N ASP A 221 -29.37 -8.08 6.79
CA ASP A 221 -28.37 -8.14 5.71
C ASP A 221 -28.24 -6.81 4.94
N ASN A 222 -27.51 -5.87 5.55
CA ASN A 222 -27.22 -4.56 4.95
C ASN A 222 -26.39 -4.69 3.65
N GLU A 223 -25.60 -5.77 3.51
CA GLU A 223 -24.80 -6.04 2.31
C GLU A 223 -25.69 -6.49 1.13
N ALA A 224 -26.69 -7.33 1.40
CA ALA A 224 -27.71 -7.69 0.41
C ALA A 224 -28.56 -6.47 0.00
N LEU A 225 -28.92 -5.61 0.95
CA LEU A 225 -29.67 -4.36 0.69
C LEU A 225 -28.91 -3.39 -0.21
N LEU A 226 -27.62 -3.13 0.08
CA LEU A 226 -26.75 -2.31 -0.75
C LEU A 226 -26.69 -2.86 -2.18
N THR A 227 -26.35 -4.16 -2.29
CA THR A 227 -26.18 -4.85 -3.57
C THR A 227 -27.45 -4.80 -4.42
N ALA A 228 -28.62 -5.04 -3.82
CA ALA A 228 -29.89 -4.99 -4.54
C ALA A 228 -30.27 -3.56 -4.93
N SER A 229 -29.99 -2.56 -4.08
CA SER A 229 -30.30 -1.16 -4.39
C SER A 229 -29.47 -0.61 -5.55
N ASP A 230 -28.20 -1.00 -5.63
CA ASP A 230 -27.29 -0.57 -6.70
C ASP A 230 -27.63 -1.22 -8.04
N LYS A 231 -27.99 -2.51 -8.02
CA LYS A 231 -28.50 -3.20 -9.22
C LYS A 231 -29.76 -2.55 -9.76
N LEU A 232 -30.73 -2.23 -8.89
CA LEU A 232 -31.95 -1.56 -9.31
C LEU A 232 -31.65 -0.18 -9.92
N ARG A 233 -30.75 0.59 -9.32
CA ARG A 233 -30.28 1.88 -9.87
C ARG A 233 -29.58 1.73 -11.21
N GLU A 234 -28.83 0.65 -11.42
CA GLU A 234 -28.16 0.36 -12.68
C GLU A 234 -29.16 0.01 -13.78
N VAL A 235 -30.13 -0.86 -13.49
CA VAL A 235 -31.19 -1.23 -14.45
C VAL A 235 -32.06 -0.02 -14.79
N CYS A 236 -32.42 0.81 -13.81
CA CYS A 236 -33.19 2.05 -14.05
C CYS A 236 -32.41 3.14 -14.80
N ARG A 237 -31.08 3.05 -14.89
CA ARG A 237 -30.24 3.94 -15.73
C ARG A 237 -30.22 3.50 -17.20
N ILE A 238 -30.72 2.31 -17.53
CA ILE A 238 -30.85 1.85 -18.92
C ILE A 238 -32.03 2.62 -19.54
N ASP A 239 -31.69 3.70 -20.23
CA ASP A 239 -32.61 4.60 -20.93
C ASP A 239 -33.42 3.82 -21.99
N PRO A 240 -34.78 3.84 -21.97
CA PRO A 240 -35.60 3.19 -22.99
C PRO A 240 -35.40 3.76 -24.40
N SER A 241 -34.68 4.87 -24.55
CA SER A 241 -34.38 5.49 -25.85
C SER A 241 -33.11 4.98 -26.54
N SER A 242 -32.50 3.88 -26.07
CA SER A 242 -31.26 3.34 -26.64
C SER A 242 -31.39 1.99 -27.36
N VAL A 243 -32.37 1.87 -28.28
CA VAL A 243 -32.29 1.08 -29.54
C VAL A 243 -33.06 1.79 -30.66
#